data_AF-A0A2V6EMP4-F1
#
_entry.id   AF-A0A2V6EMP4-F1
#
_cell.length_a   1.000
_cell.length_b   1.000
_cell.length_c   1.000
_cell.angle_alpha   90.00
_cell.angle_beta   90.00
_cell.angle_gamma   90.00
#
_symmetry.space_group_name_H-M   'P 1'
#
loop_
_entity.id
_entity.type
_entity.pdbx_description
1 polymer ?
#
loop_
_entity_poly.entity_id
_entity_poly.type
_entity_poly.pdbx_seq_one_letter_code
_entity_poly.pdbx_strand_id
1 'polypeptide(L)'
;MNLQSLELLGFKSFADKTIFNFHEGVTAIVGPNGCGKSNLLDAVRWVLGEQSAKSLRGGEMADIIFNGSDTRKPIGFAEVSLTLTDCATELDVDWHEVRVNRRRSQRLLHDGARQDRHDPEFATGRSARDF
;
A
#
# COMPACT_ATOMS: atom_id res chain seq x y z
N MET A 1 24.10 -5.36 -10.05
CA MET A 1 22.77 -4.83 -9.72
C MET A 1 22.86 -3.73 -8.67
N ASN A 2 22.29 -2.55 -8.94
CA ASN A 2 22.31 -1.38 -8.07
C ASN A 2 20.90 -0.80 -7.88
N LEU A 3 20.56 -0.40 -6.65
CA LEU A 3 19.34 0.38 -6.39
C LEU A 3 19.57 1.83 -6.81
N GLN A 4 18.86 2.30 -7.83
CA GLN A 4 19.02 3.65 -8.37
C GLN A 4 18.01 4.62 -7.75
N SER A 5 16.73 4.24 -7.71
CA SER A 5 15.68 5.10 -7.16
C SER A 5 14.49 4.36 -6.56
N LEU A 6 13.81 5.03 -5.63
CA LEU A 6 12.53 4.62 -5.06
C LEU A 6 11.58 5.81 -5.10
N GLU A 7 10.47 5.66 -5.82
CA GLU A 7 9.41 6.65 -5.91
C GLU A 7 8.17 6.14 -5.16
N LEU A 8 7.57 7.01 -4.34
CA LEU A 8 6.38 6.70 -3.55
C LEU A 8 5.34 7.80 -3.76
N LEU A 9 4.08 7.40 -3.94
CA LEU A 9 2.94 8.31 -4.02
C LEU A 9 1.74 7.68 -3.33
N GLY A 10 1.15 8.39 -2.36
CA GLY A 10 0.02 7.89 -1.57
C GLY A 10 0.34 6.65 -0.73
N PHE A 11 1.62 6.35 -0.49
CA PHE A 11 2.04 5.18 0.28
C PHE A 11 2.27 5.55 1.74
N LYS A 12 1.40 5.09 2.64
CA LYS A 12 1.45 5.37 4.08
C LYS A 12 1.65 6.86 4.34
N SER A 13 2.71 7.26 5.02
CA SER A 13 3.03 8.66 5.32
C SER A 13 3.42 9.51 4.10
N PHE A 14 3.69 8.91 2.95
CA PHE A 14 4.12 9.60 1.73
C PHE A 14 2.93 9.97 0.87
N ALA A 15 2.24 11.03 1.29
CA ALA A 15 1.07 11.49 0.56
C ALA A 15 1.44 12.12 -0.80
N ASP A 16 2.54 12.87 -0.89
CA ASP A 16 3.05 13.44 -2.14
C ASP A 16 3.99 12.48 -2.84
N LYS A 17 4.14 12.68 -4.15
CA LYS A 17 5.20 12.03 -4.92
C LYS A 17 6.55 12.40 -4.31
N THR A 18 7.21 11.40 -3.74
CA THR A 18 8.52 11.52 -3.11
C THR A 18 9.49 10.60 -3.84
N ILE A 19 10.63 11.13 -4.26
CA ILE A 19 11.66 10.38 -4.99
C ILE A 19 12.91 10.33 -4.12
N PHE A 20 13.39 9.11 -3.85
CA PHE A 20 14.66 8.84 -3.21
C PHE A 20 15.63 8.38 -4.27
N ASN A 21 16.71 9.13 -4.46
CA ASN A 21 17.84 8.71 -5.31
C ASN A 21 18.90 8.09 -4.41
N PHE A 22 19.38 6.92 -4.79
CA PHE A 22 20.41 6.21 -4.06
C PHE A 22 21.72 6.32 -4.82
N HIS A 23 22.80 6.47 -4.07
CA HIS A 23 24.15 6.54 -4.61
C HIS A 23 24.92 5.29 -4.21
N GLU A 24 26.03 5.02 -4.90
CA GLU A 24 26.95 3.96 -4.48
C GLU A 24 27.45 4.19 -3.05
N GLY A 25 27.71 3.09 -2.35
CA GLY A 25 28.13 3.09 -0.96
C GLY A 25 26.96 3.01 0.01
N VAL A 26 26.97 3.87 1.04
CA VAL A 26 26.05 3.78 2.18
C VAL A 26 25.09 4.97 2.19
N THR A 27 23.80 4.71 2.07
CA THR A 27 22.74 5.71 2.24
C THR A 27 22.12 5.58 3.63
N ALA A 28 22.16 6.66 4.43
CA ALA A 28 21.55 6.71 5.75
C ALA A 28 20.22 7.47 5.71
N ILE A 29 19.16 6.87 6.26
CA ILE A 29 17.82 7.48 6.36
C ILE A 29 17.57 7.88 7.81
N VAL A 30 17.51 9.19 8.08
CA VAL A 30 17.43 9.77 9.43
C VAL A 30 16.27 10.75 9.57
N GLY A 31 15.88 11.05 10.82
CA GLY A 31 14.78 11.96 11.14
C GLY A 31 14.01 11.57 12.42
N PRO A 32 13.10 12.42 12.90
CA PRO A 32 12.35 12.20 14.15
C PRO A 32 11.50 10.91 14.15
N ASN A 33 11.16 10.41 15.33
CA ASN A 33 10.23 9.27 15.43
C ASN A 33 8.86 9.62 14.84
N GLY A 34 8.24 8.68 14.14
CA GLY A 34 6.95 8.89 13.48
C GLY A 34 7.00 9.61 12.12
N CYS A 35 8.14 10.15 11.66
CA CYS A 35 8.21 10.86 10.38
C CYS A 35 8.15 9.98 9.12
N GLY A 36 8.00 8.66 9.26
CA GLY A 36 7.84 7.75 8.13
C GLY A 36 9.11 7.07 7.60
N LYS A 37 10.27 7.23 8.26
CA LYS A 37 11.54 6.58 7.84
C LYS A 37 11.39 5.10 7.51
N SER A 38 10.79 4.35 8.44
CA SER A 38 10.65 2.90 8.27
C SER A 38 9.62 2.54 7.18
N ASN A 39 8.69 3.44 6.84
CA ASN A 39 7.75 3.22 5.74
C ASN A 39 8.47 3.14 4.38
N LEU A 40 9.68 3.71 4.27
CA LEU A 40 10.54 3.49 3.11
C LEU A 40 10.88 2.01 2.92
N LEU A 41 11.24 1.31 4.00
CA LEU A 41 11.55 -0.12 3.94
C LEU A 41 10.30 -0.95 3.63
N ASP A 42 9.14 -0.56 4.17
CA ASP A 42 7.87 -1.21 3.83
C ASP A 42 7.55 -1.04 2.35
N ALA A 43 7.84 0.13 1.76
CA ALA A 43 7.64 0.39 0.34
C ALA A 43 8.51 -0.52 -0.53
N VAL A 44 9.79 -0.69 -0.17
CA VAL A 44 10.71 -1.63 -0.85
C VAL A 44 10.20 -3.06 -0.77
N ARG A 45 9.81 -3.53 0.42
CA ARG A 45 9.24 -4.89 0.58
C ARG A 45 7.97 -5.07 -0.25
N TRP A 46 7.10 -4.07 -0.22
CA TRP A 46 5.83 -4.11 -0.91
C TRP A 46 6.00 -4.10 -2.43
N VAL A 47 6.84 -3.23 -3.00
CA VAL A 47 7.06 -3.21 -4.45
C VAL A 47 7.73 -4.49 -4.96
N LEU A 48 8.56 -5.14 -4.13
CA LEU A 48 9.17 -6.45 -4.42
C LEU A 48 8.23 -7.65 -4.19
N GLY A 49 6.96 -7.42 -3.87
CA GLY A 49 5.93 -8.46 -3.87
C GLY A 49 5.42 -8.90 -2.50
N GLU A 50 5.86 -8.31 -1.38
CA GLU A 50 5.31 -8.63 -0.06
C GLU A 50 3.77 -8.46 -0.04
N GLN A 51 3.06 -9.47 0.46
CA GLN A 51 1.59 -9.53 0.48
C GLN A 51 1.02 -9.53 1.90
N SER A 52 1.84 -9.73 2.92
CA SER A 52 1.42 -9.72 4.31
C SER A 52 1.31 -8.29 4.85
N ALA A 53 0.10 -7.85 5.16
CA ALA A 53 -0.13 -6.57 5.83
C ALA A 53 0.66 -6.45 7.14
N LYS A 54 0.72 -7.54 7.91
CA LYS A 54 1.50 -7.62 9.16
C LYS A 54 3.00 -7.40 8.91
N SER A 55 3.57 -8.01 7.87
CA SER A 55 4.99 -7.82 7.49
C SER A 55 5.29 -6.38 7.08
N LEU A 56 4.29 -5.72 6.49
CA LEU A 56 4.30 -4.29 6.18
C LEU A 56 3.85 -3.41 7.34
N ARG A 57 3.65 -3.93 8.56
CA ARG A 57 3.26 -3.15 9.74
C ARG A 57 1.94 -2.37 9.55
N GLY A 58 0.99 -2.98 8.84
CA GLY A 58 -0.42 -2.58 8.77
C GLY A 58 -1.32 -3.67 9.38
N GLY A 59 -2.57 -3.30 9.70
CA GLY A 59 -3.59 -4.25 10.14
C GLY A 59 -4.23 -4.97 8.95
N GLU A 60 -4.49 -4.22 7.88
CA GLU A 60 -4.94 -4.75 6.60
C GLU A 60 -4.13 -4.16 5.44
N MET A 61 -4.22 -4.77 4.26
CA MET A 61 -3.47 -4.26 3.12
C MET A 61 -3.94 -2.84 2.73
N ALA A 62 -5.18 -2.45 3.07
CA ALA A 62 -5.71 -1.10 2.77
C ALA A 62 -4.91 0.00 3.48
N ASP A 63 -4.31 -0.32 4.63
CA ASP A 63 -3.52 0.60 5.44
C ASP A 63 -2.22 1.07 4.76
N ILE A 64 -1.82 0.46 3.64
CA ILE A 64 -0.70 0.96 2.83
C ILE A 64 -1.04 2.26 2.10
N ILE A 65 -2.33 2.56 1.93
CA ILE A 65 -2.82 3.75 1.26
C ILE A 65 -2.86 4.90 2.26
N PHE A 66 -2.35 6.07 1.88
CA PHE A 66 -2.41 7.27 2.71
C PHE A 66 -3.86 7.63 3.03
N ASN A 67 -4.23 7.53 4.30
CA ASN A 67 -5.59 7.74 4.78
C ASN A 67 -5.83 9.15 5.35
N GLY A 68 -5.01 10.14 4.96
CA GLY A 68 -5.18 11.54 5.38
C GLY A 68 -4.40 11.92 6.64
N SER A 69 -4.41 13.22 6.91
CA SER A 69 -3.89 13.88 8.12
C SER A 69 -4.72 15.14 8.38
N ASP A 70 -4.46 15.85 9.48
CA ASP A 70 -5.16 17.10 9.84
C ASP A 70 -5.11 18.16 8.71
N THR A 71 -4.02 18.16 7.94
CA THR A 71 -3.77 19.14 6.88
C THR A 71 -4.04 18.61 5.48
N ARG A 72 -4.34 17.31 5.32
CA ARG A 72 -4.31 16.68 4.01
C ARG A 72 -5.32 15.56 3.86
N LYS A 73 -6.06 15.58 2.75
CA LYS A 73 -7.11 14.60 2.46
C LYS A 73 -6.53 13.21 2.13
N PRO A 74 -7.27 12.12 2.41
CA PRO A 74 -6.93 10.78 1.97
C PRO A 74 -6.71 10.70 0.45
N ILE A 75 -5.85 9.79 0.02
CA ILE A 75 -5.63 9.48 -1.40
C ILE A 75 -6.23 8.10 -1.67
N GLY A 76 -6.91 7.93 -2.80
CA GLY A 76 -7.59 6.67 -3.12
C GLY A 76 -6.66 5.56 -3.64
N PHE A 77 -5.34 5.73 -3.60
CA PHE A 77 -4.37 4.73 -4.06
C PHE A 77 -2.99 4.95 -3.46
N ALA A 78 -2.19 3.89 -3.48
CA ALA A 78 -0.76 3.91 -3.25
C ALA A 78 -0.03 3.37 -4.47
N GLU A 79 1.08 4.00 -4.83
CA GLU A 79 1.97 3.58 -5.89
C GLU A 79 3.42 3.66 -5.41
N VAL A 80 4.18 2.59 -5.64
CA VAL A 80 5.61 2.55 -5.36
C VAL A 80 6.31 2.05 -6.61
N SER A 81 7.38 2.73 -7.01
CA SER A 81 8.26 2.28 -8.07
C SER A 81 9.70 2.16 -7.59
N LEU A 82 10.33 1.04 -7.92
CA LEU A 82 11.73 0.77 -7.65
C LEU A 82 12.47 0.70 -8.99
N THR A 83 13.51 1.51 -9.17
CA THR A 83 14.38 1.39 -10.34
C THR A 83 15.72 0.77 -9.93
N LEU A 84 16.08 -0.31 -10.62
CA LEU A 84 17.35 -1.02 -10.51
C LEU A 84 18.17 -0.78 -11.78
N THR A 85 19.48 -0.63 -11.61
CA THR A 85 20.46 -0.50 -12.72
C THR A 85 21.48 -1.63 -12.64
N ASP A 86 22.22 -1.85 -13.71
CA ASP A 86 23.27 -2.88 -13.81
C ASP A 86 22.77 -4.27 -13.40
N CYS A 87 21.54 -4.62 -13.81
CA CYS A 87 20.82 -5.80 -13.31
C CYS A 87 20.53 -6.87 -14.38
N ALA A 88 21.05 -6.69 -15.59
CA ALA A 88 20.83 -7.57 -16.73
C ALA A 88 21.18 -9.03 -16.42
N THR A 89 22.38 -9.27 -15.87
CA THR A 89 22.87 -10.62 -15.56
C THR A 89 22.12 -11.25 -14.39
N GLU A 90 21.85 -10.50 -13.34
CA GLU A 90 21.21 -11.04 -12.13
C GLU A 90 19.72 -11.29 -12.30
N LEU A 91 19.04 -10.55 -13.19
CA LEU A 91 17.62 -10.74 -13.50
C LEU A 91 17.36 -11.59 -14.74
N ASP A 92 18.41 -12.01 -15.46
CA ASP A 92 18.33 -12.72 -16.74
C ASP A 92 17.49 -11.95 -17.78
N VAL A 93 17.87 -10.69 -17.98
CA VAL A 93 17.17 -9.77 -18.89
C VAL A 93 18.14 -8.95 -19.73
N ASP A 94 17.69 -8.47 -20.89
CA ASP A 94 18.51 -7.67 -21.82
C ASP A 94 18.57 -6.17 -21.48
N TRP A 95 17.93 -5.73 -20.38
CA TRP A 95 17.85 -4.32 -20.01
C TRP A 95 18.89 -3.94 -18.95
N HIS A 96 19.59 -2.82 -19.18
CA HIS A 96 20.49 -2.23 -18.18
C HIS A 96 19.76 -1.60 -17.00
N GLU A 97 18.53 -1.11 -17.22
CA GLU A 97 17.67 -0.50 -16.21
C GLU A 97 16.32 -1.21 -16.19
N VAL A 98 15.88 -1.62 -15.00
CA VAL A 98 14.59 -2.29 -14.77
C VAL A 98 13.83 -1.52 -13.72
N ARG A 99 12.59 -1.15 -14.04
CA ARG A 99 11.66 -0.49 -13.11
C ARG A 99 10.52 -1.41 -12.74
N VAL A 100 10.42 -1.73 -11.45
CA VAL A 100 9.29 -2.47 -10.88
C VAL A 100 8.30 -1.46 -10.32
N ASN A 101 7.08 -1.45 -10.84
CA ASN A 101 5.98 -0.62 -10.32
C ASN A 101 4.91 -1.49 -9.68
N ARG A 102 4.47 -1.12 -8.49
CA ARG A 102 3.30 -1.72 -7.84
C ARG A 102 2.33 -0.63 -7.43
N ARG A 103 1.07 -0.80 -7.83
CA ARG A 103 -0.04 0.10 -7.48
C ARG A 103 -1.17 -0.67 -6.81
N ARG A 104 -1.79 -0.04 -5.82
CA ARG A 104 -3.04 -0.50 -5.21
C ARG A 104 -3.98 0.66 -5.04
N SER A 105 -5.17 0.52 -5.61
CA SER A 105 -6.25 1.50 -5.48
C SER A 105 -7.28 1.00 -4.48
N GLN A 106 -7.86 1.92 -3.72
CA GLN A 106 -9.05 1.65 -2.93
C GLN A 106 -10.18 1.36 -3.91
N ARG A 107 -10.83 0.21 -3.73
CA ARG A 107 -12.03 -0.09 -4.51
C ARG A 107 -13.13 0.82 -3.98
N LEU A 108 -13.52 1.82 -4.77
CA LEU A 108 -14.77 2.53 -4.54
C LEU A 108 -15.88 1.48 -4.67
N LEU A 109 -16.47 1.08 -3.55
CA LEU A 109 -17.77 0.44 -3.61
C LEU A 109 -18.69 1.48 -4.24
N HIS A 110 -19.21 1.20 -5.43
CA HIS A 110 -20.29 1.98 -5.98
C HIS A 110 -21.43 1.93 -4.95
N ASP A 111 -21.88 3.09 -4.49
CA ASP A 111 -23.02 3.25 -3.59
C ASP A 111 -24.20 2.38 -4.04
N GLY A 112 -24.57 1.42 -3.18
CA GLY A 112 -25.63 0.47 -3.50
C GLY A 112 -25.88 -0.61 -2.47
N ALA A 113 -25.67 -0.34 -1.18
CA ALA A 113 -26.30 -1.13 -0.11
C ALA A 113 -26.26 -0.34 1.20
N ARG A 114 -27.34 0.40 1.49
CA ARG A 114 -27.72 0.67 2.88
C ARG A 114 -27.98 -0.71 3.50
N GLN A 115 -27.06 -1.18 4.33
CA GLN A 115 -27.40 -2.24 5.26
C GLN A 115 -28.01 -1.53 6.47
N ASP A 116 -29.33 -1.37 6.41
CA ASP A 116 -30.11 -0.93 7.56
C ASP A 116 -29.82 -1.89 8.72
N ARG A 117 -29.29 -1.30 9.79
CA ARG A 117 -29.28 -1.90 11.11
C ARG A 117 -30.73 -2.07 11.54
N HIS A 118 -31.16 -3.31 11.73
CA HIS A 118 -32.00 -3.64 12.86
C HIS A 118 -31.70 -5.07 13.31
N ASP A 119 -31.10 -5.14 14.49
CA ASP A 119 -30.95 -6.32 15.32
C ASP A 119 -32.13 -6.30 16.34
N PRO A 120 -32.32 -7.32 17.19
CA PRO A 120 -32.96 -8.61 16.94
C PRO A 120 -34.23 -8.79 17.81
N GLU A 121 -35.16 -9.69 17.46
CA GLU A 121 -36.07 -10.26 18.47
C GLU A 121 -36.70 -11.60 18.07
N PHE A 122 -36.97 -12.37 19.12
CA PHE A 122 -37.26 -13.79 19.22
C PHE A 122 -38.61 -14.25 18.64
N ALA A 123 -38.73 -15.59 18.58
CA ALA A 123 -39.91 -16.38 18.94
C ALA A 123 -40.77 -16.98 17.79
N THR A 124 -40.54 -18.29 17.59
CA THR A 124 -41.55 -19.36 17.67
C THR A 124 -43.00 -19.05 17.25
N GLY A 125 -43.55 -19.84 16.32
CA GLY A 125 -45.00 -20.13 16.35
C GLY A 125 -45.69 -20.45 15.03
N ARG A 126 -45.84 -21.76 14.77
CA ARG A 126 -47.00 -22.44 14.15
C ARG A 126 -47.50 -22.00 12.77
N SER A 127 -47.35 -22.94 11.86
CA SER A 127 -48.25 -23.21 10.74
C SER A 127 -49.71 -23.37 11.21
N ALA A 128 -50.63 -22.69 10.51
CA ALA A 128 -52.02 -23.07 10.40
C ALA A 128 -52.61 -22.46 9.11
N ARG A 129 -53.16 -23.34 8.27
CA ARG A 129 -54.13 -23.07 7.18
C ARG A 129 -53.54 -22.54 5.87
N ASP A 130 -53.10 -23.48 5.05
CA ASP A 130 -53.48 -23.44 3.64
C ASP A 130 -54.39 -24.65 3.37
N PHE A 131 -55.42 -24.37 2.58
CA PHE A 131 -56.44 -25.27 2.07
C PHE A 131 -55.86 -26.37 1.18
#